data_AF-A0A9D7JGN4-F1
#
_entry.id   AF-A0A9D7JGN4-F1
#
_cell.length_a   1.000
_cell.length_b   1.000
_cell.length_c   1.000
_cell.angle_alpha   90.00
_cell.angle_beta   90.00
_cell.angle_gamma   90.00
#
_symmetry.space_group_name_H-M   'P 1'
#
loop_
_entity.id
_entity.type
_entity.pdbx_description
1 polymer ?
#
loop_
_entity_poly.entity_id
_entity_poly.type
_entity_poly.pdbx_seq_one_letter_code
_entity_poly.pdbx_strand_id
1 'polypeptide(L)'
;MRTTKAKVFWSGRSQAVRLPKEFRIADDVAEVEIHRKGNLLIMELPAQEARFTDEWAWLENLEPLDPDVIAAADDDEGAFEDRPERDALFQ
;
A
#
# COMPACT_ATOMS: atom_id res chain seq x y z
N MET A 1 17.04 3.64 3.41
CA MET A 1 17.10 2.55 2.40
C MET A 1 18.06 1.47 2.88
N ARG A 2 17.65 0.21 2.85
CA ARG A 2 18.57 -0.92 3.05
C ARG A 2 19.23 -1.23 1.71
N THR A 3 20.54 -1.47 1.70
CA THR A 3 21.30 -1.75 0.47
C THR A 3 22.24 -2.91 0.73
N THR A 4 22.30 -3.85 -0.21
CA THR A 4 23.22 -4.97 -0.19
C THR A 4 23.69 -5.27 -1.60
N LYS A 5 24.84 -5.94 -1.77
CA LYS A 5 25.32 -6.37 -3.08
C LYS A 5 24.72 -7.73 -3.42
N ALA A 6 24.07 -7.84 -4.57
CA ALA A 6 23.54 -9.10 -5.08
C ALA A 6 24.40 -9.63 -6.24
N LYS A 7 24.41 -10.95 -6.43
CA LYS A 7 25.12 -11.59 -7.54
C LYS A 7 24.23 -11.63 -8.77
N VAL A 8 24.73 -11.13 -9.90
CA VAL A 8 24.16 -11.34 -11.23
C VAL A 8 24.76 -12.62 -11.81
N PHE A 9 23.93 -13.48 -12.38
CA PHE A 9 24.35 -14.74 -12.98
C PHE A 9 23.43 -15.12 -14.15
N TRP A 10 23.82 -16.15 -14.90
CA TRP A 10 23.02 -16.69 -15.99
C TRP A 10 22.32 -17.97 -15.54
N SER A 11 21.05 -18.12 -15.88
CA SER A 11 20.25 -19.34 -15.74
C SER A 11 19.72 -19.72 -17.12
N GLY A 12 20.33 -20.72 -17.75
CA GLY A 12 20.06 -21.05 -19.15
C GLY A 12 20.37 -19.85 -20.07
N ARG A 13 19.34 -19.40 -20.80
CA ARG A 13 19.42 -18.25 -21.72
C ARG A 13 19.07 -16.90 -21.08
N SER A 14 18.76 -16.90 -19.79
CA SER A 14 18.25 -15.72 -19.07
C SER A 14 19.27 -15.22 -18.05
N GLN A 15 19.34 -13.90 -17.87
CA GLN A 15 20.09 -13.30 -16.77
C GLN A 15 19.21 -13.22 -15.52
N ALA A 16 19.80 -13.46 -14.36
CA ALA A 16 19.11 -13.47 -13.08
C ALA A 16 19.93 -12.74 -12.00
N VAL A 17 19.23 -12.22 -11.00
CA VAL A 17 19.82 -11.64 -9.78
C VAL A 17 19.43 -12.51 -8.61
N ARG A 18 20.41 -12.95 -7.80
CA ARG A 18 20.12 -13.72 -6.59
C ARG A 18 19.61 -12.79 -5.50
N LEU A 19 18.34 -12.94 -5.12
CA LEU A 19 17.76 -12.18 -4.00
C LEU A 19 18.41 -12.56 -2.66
N PRO A 20 19.02 -11.60 -1.94
CA PRO A 20 19.51 -11.79 -0.58
C PRO A 20 18.36 -12.05 0.39
N LYS A 21 18.65 -12.64 1.55
CA LYS A 21 17.62 -13.13 2.50
C LYS A 21 16.66 -12.01 2.91
N GLU A 22 17.20 -10.82 3.15
CA GLU A 22 16.49 -9.62 3.60
C GLU A 22 15.61 -8.98 2.52
N PHE A 23 15.72 -9.42 1.26
CA PHE A 23 14.93 -8.97 0.11
C PHE A 23 14.15 -10.11 -0.56
N ARG A 24 14.01 -11.26 0.09
CA ARG A 24 13.17 -12.35 -0.44
C ARG A 24 11.72 -11.91 -0.45
N ILE A 25 11.05 -12.19 -1.55
CA ILE A 25 9.61 -11.99 -1.71
C ILE A 25 8.91 -13.15 -1.00
N ALA A 26 7.68 -12.94 -0.53
CA ALA A 26 6.87 -13.99 0.08
C ALA A 26 6.59 -15.13 -0.91
N ASP A 27 6.49 -16.37 -0.40
CA ASP A 27 6.47 -17.60 -1.21
C ASP A 27 5.23 -17.73 -2.12
N ASP A 28 4.17 -16.98 -1.83
CA ASP A 28 2.93 -16.88 -2.62
C ASP A 28 3.02 -15.93 -3.82
N VAL A 29 4.06 -15.09 -3.90
CA VAL A 29 4.25 -14.15 -4.99
C VAL A 29 5.09 -14.82 -6.07
N ALA A 30 4.45 -15.17 -7.18
CA ALA A 30 5.11 -15.87 -8.28
C ALA A 30 5.84 -14.93 -9.25
N GLU A 31 5.44 -13.66 -9.32
CA GLU A 31 5.92 -12.71 -10.33
C GLU A 31 6.05 -11.28 -9.80
N VAL A 32 6.78 -10.45 -10.53
CA VAL A 32 7.00 -9.03 -10.25
C VAL A 32 7.01 -8.24 -11.54
N GLU A 33 6.61 -6.98 -11.48
CA GLU A 33 6.79 -6.04 -12.58
C GLU A 33 8.17 -5.40 -12.50
N ILE A 34 8.84 -5.25 -13.65
CA ILE A 34 10.21 -4.70 -13.70
C ILE A 34 10.23 -3.46 -14.59
N HIS A 35 10.56 -2.31 -13.99
CA HIS A 35 10.72 -1.04 -14.69
C HIS A 35 12.18 -0.61 -14.72
N ARG A 36 12.60 -0.02 -15.83
CA ARG A 36 13.92 0.61 -15.96
C ARG A 36 13.78 2.13 -15.94
N LYS A 37 14.45 2.78 -14.98
CA LYS A 37 14.55 4.24 -14.88
C LYS A 37 16.01 4.65 -14.88
N GLY A 38 16.54 4.99 -16.07
CA GLY A 38 17.95 5.29 -16.25
C GLY A 38 18.84 4.08 -15.92
N ASN A 39 19.65 4.21 -14.87
CA ASN A 39 20.51 3.14 -14.35
C ASN A 39 19.86 2.29 -13.24
N LEU A 40 18.60 2.56 -12.91
CA LEU A 40 17.83 1.82 -11.90
C LEU A 40 16.98 0.74 -12.56
N LEU A 41 16.99 -0.46 -11.97
CA LEU A 41 15.96 -1.48 -12.18
C LEU A 41 15.09 -1.50 -10.92
N ILE A 42 13.81 -1.22 -11.10
CA ILE A 42 12.81 -1.18 -10.05
C ILE A 42 11.98 -2.45 -10.23
N MET A 43 11.88 -3.26 -9.16
CA MET A 43 10.98 -4.41 -9.12
C MET A 43 9.80 -4.03 -8.24
N GLU A 44 8.61 -3.98 -8.83
CA GLU A 44 7.36 -3.73 -8.15
C GLU A 44 6.70 -5.07 -7.87
N LEU A 45 6.39 -5.31 -6.60
CA LEU A 45 5.56 -6.47 -6.25
C LEU A 45 4.17 -6.21 -6.83
N PRO A 46 3.50 -7.23 -7.39
CA PRO A 46 2.14 -7.08 -7.85
C PRO A 46 1.33 -6.45 -6.72
N ALA A 47 0.47 -5.49 -7.08
CA ALA A 47 -0.51 -4.98 -6.14
C ALA A 47 -1.22 -6.21 -5.59
N GLN A 48 -1.04 -6.45 -4.30
CA GLN A 48 -1.78 -7.47 -3.58
C GLN A 48 -3.23 -6.96 -3.55
N GLU A 49 -3.99 -7.13 -4.62
CA GLU A 49 -5.45 -6.99 -4.61
C GLU A 49 -6.08 -7.96 -3.59
N ALA A 50 -5.29 -8.87 -2.98
CA ALA A 50 -5.78 -9.92 -2.10
C ALA A 50 -5.01 -10.14 -0.78
N ARG A 51 -4.11 -9.25 -0.32
CA ARG A 51 -3.38 -9.48 0.97
C ARG A 51 -3.26 -8.32 1.95
N PHE A 52 -3.91 -7.21 1.68
CA PHE A 52 -4.84 -6.79 2.73
C PHE A 52 -6.04 -7.71 2.51
N THR A 53 -6.44 -8.48 3.53
CA THR A 53 -7.87 -8.78 3.61
C THR A 53 -8.56 -7.47 3.34
N ASP A 54 -9.51 -7.55 2.45
CA ASP A 54 -10.28 -6.50 1.84
C ASP A 54 -10.95 -5.55 2.86
N GLU A 55 -10.15 -4.88 3.68
CA GLU A 55 -10.58 -3.98 4.75
C GLU A 55 -11.14 -2.71 4.14
N TRP A 56 -10.97 -2.51 2.82
CA TRP A 56 -11.36 -1.31 2.12
C TRP A 56 -12.10 -1.52 0.80
N ALA A 57 -12.22 -2.70 0.16
CA ALA A 57 -13.10 -2.81 -1.03
C ALA A 57 -14.59 -2.86 -0.67
N TRP A 58 -14.96 -2.84 0.61
CA TRP A 58 -16.30 -2.37 0.95
C TRP A 58 -16.50 -0.88 0.58
N LEU A 59 -15.45 -0.05 0.54
CA LEU A 59 -15.52 1.34 0.04
C LEU A 59 -15.86 1.39 -1.44
N GLU A 60 -15.34 0.45 -2.23
CA GLU A 60 -15.61 0.36 -3.68
C GLU A 60 -17.08 0.04 -3.97
N ASN A 61 -17.83 -0.42 -2.96
CA ASN A 61 -19.26 -0.71 -3.04
C ASN A 61 -20.13 0.38 -2.39
N LEU A 62 -19.56 1.50 -1.94
CA LEU A 62 -20.35 2.59 -1.38
C LEU A 62 -21.11 3.34 -2.47
N GLU A 63 -22.39 3.60 -2.19
CA GLU A 63 -23.15 4.55 -2.98
C GLU A 63 -22.65 5.98 -2.71
N PRO A 64 -22.78 6.91 -3.69
CA PRO A 64 -22.46 8.31 -3.49
C PRO A 64 -23.21 8.87 -2.26
N LEU A 65 -22.53 9.69 -1.46
CA LEU A 65 -23.16 10.39 -0.34
C LEU A 65 -24.25 11.33 -0.84
N ASP A 66 -25.28 11.51 -0.03
CA ASP A 66 -26.33 12.48 -0.29
C ASP A 66 -25.73 13.90 -0.41
N PRO A 67 -26.12 14.70 -1.41
CA PRO A 67 -25.66 16.09 -1.55
C PRO A 67 -25.78 16.93 -0.28
N ASP A 68 -26.81 16.71 0.54
CA ASP A 68 -27.01 17.45 1.79
C ASP A 68 -25.95 17.08 2.85
N VAL A 69 -25.49 15.82 2.87
CA VAL A 69 -24.40 15.35 3.75
C VAL A 69 -23.07 15.95 3.31
N ILE A 70 -22.81 16.00 2.00
CA ILE A 70 -21.58 16.59 1.45
C ILE A 70 -21.55 18.08 1.78
N ALA A 71 -22.65 18.80 1.54
CA ALA A 71 -22.75 20.22 1.83
C ALA A 71 -22.54 20.53 3.33
N ALA A 72 -23.10 19.72 4.22
CA ALA A 72 -22.90 19.88 5.67
C ALA A 72 -21.46 19.62 6.12
N ALA A 73 -20.73 18.71 5.46
CA ALA A 73 -19.33 18.43 5.77
C ALA A 73 -18.37 19.50 5.22
N ASP A 74 -18.70 20.10 4.07
CA ASP A 74 -17.93 21.17 3.44
C ASP A 74 -18.15 22.53 4.12
N ASP A 75 -19.30 22.73 4.77
CA ASP A 75 -19.53 23.87 5.65
C ASP A 75 -18.69 23.67 6.93
N ASP A 76 -17.64 24.47 7.06
CA ASP A 76 -16.65 24.45 8.16
C ASP A 76 -17.34 24.43 9.54
N GLU A 77 -17.48 23.23 10.11
CA GLU A 77 -17.88 23.03 11.50
C GLU A 77 -16.73 23.57 12.36
N GLY A 78 -16.86 24.83 12.78
CA GLY A 78 -15.89 25.54 13.60
C GLY A 78 -15.36 24.71 14.79
N ALA A 79 -14.25 25.17 15.38
CA ALA A 79 -13.44 24.43 16.35
C ALA A 79 -14.21 23.42 17.22
N PHE A 80 -13.75 22.16 17.20
CA PHE A 80 -14.28 21.09 18.03
C PHE A 80 -14.58 21.58 19.45
N GLU A 81 -15.82 21.40 19.89
CA GLU A 81 -16.23 21.73 21.25
C GLU A 81 -15.45 20.87 22.24
N ASP A 82 -14.85 21.50 23.25
CA ASP A 82 -14.21 20.80 24.36
C ASP A 82 -15.30 20.08 25.19
N ARG A 83 -15.26 18.75 25.18
CA ARG A 83 -16.26 17.85 25.78
C ARG A 83 -15.57 16.95 26.81
N PRO A 84 -15.12 17.50 27.95
CA PRO A 84 -14.32 16.75 28.93
C PRO A 84 -15.07 15.54 29.50
N GLU A 85 -16.41 15.60 29.59
CA GLU A 85 -17.25 14.47 30.00
C GLU A 85 -17.26 13.31 28.99
N ARG A 86 -17.16 13.59 27.68
CA ARG A 86 -17.08 12.54 26.64
C ARG A 86 -15.73 11.86 26.70
N ASP A 87 -14.66 12.63 26.83
CA ASP A 87 -13.29 12.12 26.80
C ASP A 87 -13.02 11.20 28.01
N ALA A 88 -13.68 11.44 29.15
CA ALA A 88 -13.65 10.56 30.31
C ALA A 88 -14.31 9.18 30.09
N LEU A 89 -15.19 9.02 29.08
CA LEU A 89 -15.86 7.74 28.78
C LEU A 89 -14.98 6.76 27.99
N PHE A 90 -13.94 7.25 27.31
CA PHE A 90 -13.08 6.48 26.41
C PHE A 90 -11.66 6.27 26.98
N GLN A 91 -11.47 6.44 28.30
CA GLN A 91 -10.22 6.14 29.03
C GLN A 91 -10.17 4.73 29.59
#